data_AF-A0A7J6V6H0-F1
#
_entry.id   AF-A0A7J6V6H0-F1
#
_cell.length_a   1.000
_cell.length_b   1.000
_cell.length_c   1.000
_cell.angle_alpha   90.00
_cell.angle_beta   90.00
_cell.angle_gamma   90.00
#
_symmetry.space_group_name_H-M   'P 1'
#
loop_
_entity.id
_entity.type
_entity.pdbx_description
1 polymer ?
#
loop_
_entity_poly.entity_id
_entity_poly.type
_entity_poly.pdbx_seq_one_letter_code
_entity_poly.pdbx_strand_id
1 'polypeptide(L)'
;MGSFHSAARDPIFYAHHSNIDRLWGVWKELRNNVPEIVDPDWLDSYFYFHNEKSQLVRIKIRGILNITKLRYRYEQIDHPWLNAQPKPSMDPTFARHALNAGQYFYCQESTEFAGTYVSLPKGITLVLNEGDAKKKSKSTIKLGISELLDGLQANEEESIWV
;
A
#
# COMPACT_ATOMS: atom_id res chain seq x y z
N MET A 1 17.54 5.80 -3.34
CA MET A 1 16.54 5.08 -2.50
C MET A 1 16.15 3.65 -2.95
N GLY A 2 16.65 3.10 -4.07
CA GLY A 2 16.17 1.79 -4.60
C GLY A 2 16.59 0.51 -3.87
N SER A 3 17.24 0.60 -2.70
CA SER A 3 17.66 -0.56 -1.89
C SER A 3 17.53 -0.26 -0.40
N PHE A 4 16.92 -1.17 0.37
CA PHE A 4 16.61 -0.92 1.78
C PHE A 4 17.84 -0.64 2.67
N HIS A 5 18.98 -1.30 2.42
CA HIS A 5 20.18 -1.11 3.25
C HIS A 5 20.78 0.30 3.10
N SER A 6 20.64 0.94 1.93
CA SER A 6 21.21 2.25 1.65
C SER A 6 20.17 3.36 1.50
N ALA A 7 18.88 3.05 1.56
CA ALA A 7 17.80 4.00 1.29
C ALA A 7 17.90 5.25 2.17
N ALA A 8 18.14 5.07 3.47
CA ALA A 8 18.23 6.17 4.45
C ALA A 8 19.50 7.03 4.33
N ARG A 9 20.48 6.64 3.49
CA ARG A 9 21.67 7.49 3.24
C ARG A 9 21.32 8.71 2.38
N ASP A 10 20.19 8.68 1.69
CA ASP A 10 19.65 9.80 0.92
C ASP A 10 18.62 10.55 1.80
N PRO A 11 18.82 11.84 2.13
CA PRO A 11 17.92 12.59 3.01
C PRO A 11 16.45 12.60 2.56
N ILE A 12 16.17 12.50 1.25
CA ILE A 12 14.80 12.47 0.73
C ILE A 12 14.00 11.26 1.22
N PHE A 13 14.69 10.20 1.68
CA PHE A 13 14.08 9.04 2.33
C PHE A 13 13.15 9.44 3.47
N TYR A 14 13.57 10.37 4.31
CA TYR A 14 12.78 10.78 5.48
C TYR A 14 11.53 11.56 5.04
N ALA A 15 11.66 12.48 4.07
CA ALA A 15 10.52 13.21 3.53
C ALA A 15 9.51 12.28 2.83
N HIS A 16 10.00 11.29 2.07
CA HIS A 16 9.15 10.27 1.46
C HIS A 16 8.37 9.46 2.51
N HIS A 17 9.05 8.98 3.56
CA HIS A 17 8.41 8.23 4.65
C HIS A 17 7.47 9.08 5.51
N SER A 18 7.72 10.39 5.65
CA SER A 18 6.77 11.31 6.28
C SER A 18 5.46 11.39 5.50
N ASN A 19 5.50 11.39 4.16
CA ASN A 19 4.26 11.36 3.38
C ASN A 19 3.53 10.00 3.50
N ILE A 20 4.27 8.88 3.62
CA ILE A 20 3.66 7.56 3.88
C ILE A 20 2.96 7.54 5.26
N ASP A 21 3.61 8.07 6.28
CA ASP A 21 3.02 8.22 7.63
C ASP A 21 1.78 9.13 7.60
N ARG A 22 1.83 10.21 6.83
CA ARG A 22 0.67 11.08 6.57
C ARG A 22 -0.49 10.34 5.90
N LEU A 23 -0.23 9.47 4.91
CA LEU A 23 -1.28 8.67 4.25
C LEU A 23 -2.02 7.76 5.23
N TRP A 24 -1.34 7.25 6.27
CA TRP A 24 -2.02 6.54 7.35
C TRP A 24 -3.00 7.44 8.11
N GLY A 25 -2.62 8.70 8.38
CA GLY A 25 -3.53 9.71 8.93
C GLY A 25 -4.81 9.88 8.09
N VAL A 26 -4.64 10.13 6.79
CA VAL A 26 -5.74 10.32 5.84
C VAL A 26 -6.64 9.09 5.79
N TRP A 27 -6.07 7.89 5.70
CA TRP A 27 -6.83 6.65 5.66
C TRP A 27 -7.65 6.41 6.95
N LYS A 28 -7.14 6.80 8.12
CA LYS A 28 -7.91 6.73 9.37
C LYS A 28 -9.09 7.71 9.37
N GLU A 29 -8.90 8.91 8.85
CA GLU A 29 -9.94 9.93 8.75
C GLU A 29 -11.10 9.46 7.85
N LEU A 30 -10.79 8.88 6.68
CA LEU A 30 -11.79 8.28 5.77
C LEU A 30 -12.63 7.17 6.44
N ARG A 31 -12.07 6.50 7.45
CA ARG A 31 -12.73 5.45 8.23
C ARG A 31 -13.32 5.94 9.54
N ASN A 32 -13.58 7.24 9.68
CA ASN A 32 -14.14 7.84 10.91
C ASN A 32 -13.31 7.50 12.17
N ASN A 33 -12.00 7.34 12.03
CA ASN A 33 -11.06 6.98 13.10
C ASN A 33 -11.36 5.64 13.81
N VAL A 34 -12.09 4.73 13.17
CA VAL A 34 -12.33 3.39 13.72
C VAL A 34 -11.04 2.56 13.58
N PRO A 35 -10.44 2.03 14.66
CA PRO A 35 -9.23 1.22 14.58
C PRO A 35 -9.51 -0.07 13.80
N GLU A 36 -8.67 -0.39 12.81
CA GLU A 36 -8.75 -1.67 12.09
C GLU A 36 -8.05 -2.79 12.85
N ILE A 37 -6.86 -2.50 13.36
CA ILE A 37 -6.01 -3.50 14.01
C ILE A 37 -6.18 -3.34 15.52
N VAL A 38 -6.97 -4.25 16.10
CA VAL A 38 -7.21 -4.36 17.55
C VAL A 38 -6.46 -5.54 18.18
N ASP A 39 -5.70 -6.28 17.38
CA ASP A 39 -4.93 -7.44 17.81
C ASP A 39 -3.91 -7.06 18.90
N PRO A 40 -4.02 -7.64 20.12
CA PRO A 40 -3.08 -7.40 21.20
C PRO A 40 -1.62 -7.68 20.81
N ASP A 41 -1.35 -8.71 20.02
CA ASP A 41 0.01 -9.10 19.64
C ASP A 41 0.67 -8.01 18.79
N TRP A 42 -0.09 -7.42 17.88
CA TRP A 42 0.35 -6.26 17.11
C TRP A 42 0.50 -5.02 18.00
N LEU A 43 -0.48 -4.73 18.86
CA LEU A 43 -0.47 -3.53 19.71
C LEU A 43 0.64 -3.53 20.76
N ASP A 44 1.03 -4.70 21.27
CA ASP A 44 2.11 -4.88 22.24
C ASP A 44 3.48 -5.13 21.61
N SER A 45 3.54 -5.28 20.28
CA SER A 45 4.80 -5.26 19.54
C SER A 45 5.57 -3.98 19.83
N TYR A 46 6.90 -4.11 19.95
CA TYR A 46 7.77 -3.02 20.34
C TYR A 46 9.05 -2.98 19.50
N PHE A 47 9.61 -1.80 19.39
CA PHE A 47 10.87 -1.53 18.70
C PHE A 47 11.77 -0.68 19.59
N TYR A 48 13.08 -0.76 19.34
CA TYR A 48 14.10 0.02 20.03
C TYR A 48 14.61 1.14 19.14
N PHE A 49 14.73 2.34 19.71
CA PHE A 49 15.29 3.52 19.04
C PHE A 49 16.28 4.23 19.97
N HIS A 50 17.19 5.00 19.40
CA HIS A 50 17.97 5.97 20.17
C HIS A 50 17.27 7.32 20.16
N ASN A 51 17.11 7.93 21.33
CA ASN A 51 16.58 9.29 21.44
C ASN A 51 17.66 10.35 21.17
N GLU A 52 17.29 11.63 21.30
CA GLU A 52 18.17 12.78 21.09
C GLU A 52 19.37 12.83 22.04
N LYS A 53 19.29 12.14 23.19
CA LYS A 53 20.37 11.99 24.17
C LYS A 53 21.16 10.69 24.00
N SER A 54 21.00 10.01 22.87
CA SER A 54 21.61 8.72 22.55
C SER A 54 21.19 7.56 23.47
N GLN A 55 20.11 7.71 24.23
CA GLN A 55 19.60 6.68 25.13
C GLN A 55 18.71 5.72 24.37
N LEU A 56 18.83 4.42 24.67
CA LEU A 56 17.98 3.39 24.09
C LEU A 56 16.58 3.45 24.72
N VAL A 57 15.58 3.71 23.89
CA VAL A 57 14.17 3.77 24.30
C VAL A 57 13.38 2.67 23.61
N ARG A 58 12.43 2.08 24.34
CA ARG A 58 11.50 1.07 23.83
C ARG A 58 10.15 1.70 23.53
N ILE A 59 9.69 1.58 22.30
CA ILE A 59 8.41 2.14 21.84
C ILE A 59 7.47 1.00 21.46
N LYS A 60 6.24 1.01 21.99
CA LYS A 60 5.17 0.08 21.62
C LYS A 60 4.27 0.68 20.53
N ILE A 61 3.72 -0.17 19.66
CA ILE A 61 2.80 0.27 18.59
C ILE A 61 1.58 1.00 19.17
N ARG A 62 0.95 0.51 20.24
CA ARG A 62 -0.19 1.20 20.88
C ARG A 62 0.09 2.64 21.32
N GLY A 63 1.36 2.97 21.61
CA GLY A 63 1.76 4.30 22.05
C GLY A 63 1.85 5.32 20.91
N ILE A 64 1.99 4.86 19.66
CA ILE A 64 2.25 5.72 18.50
C ILE A 64 1.03 5.91 17.58
N LEU A 65 -0.06 5.16 17.77
CA LEU A 65 -1.27 5.29 16.96
C LEU A 65 -1.94 6.67 17.06
N ASN A 66 -1.76 7.33 18.19
CA ASN A 66 -2.29 8.67 18.44
C ASN A 66 -1.18 9.72 18.28
N ILE A 67 -1.13 10.34 17.09
CA ILE A 67 -0.13 11.35 16.73
C ILE A 67 -0.17 12.61 17.62
N THR A 68 -1.31 12.93 18.22
CA THR A 68 -1.43 14.10 19.11
C THR A 68 -0.59 13.92 20.39
N LYS A 69 -0.50 12.67 20.89
CA LYS A 69 0.39 12.31 22.01
C LYS A 69 1.87 12.42 21.64
N LEU A 70 2.20 12.26 20.36
CA LEU A 70 3.55 12.40 19.82
C LEU A 70 3.95 13.86 19.55
N ARG A 71 3.01 14.81 19.75
CA ARG A 71 3.23 16.26 19.66
C ARG A 71 3.66 16.74 18.28
N TYR A 72 3.23 16.05 17.22
CA TYR A 72 3.35 16.53 15.85
C TYR A 72 2.00 16.43 15.12
N ARG A 73 1.88 17.15 14.01
CA ARG A 73 0.75 17.07 13.07
C ARG A 73 1.24 17.39 11.67
N TYR A 74 0.54 16.88 10.67
CA TYR A 74 0.73 17.30 9.28
C TYR A 74 -0.14 18.52 8.97
N GLU A 75 0.30 19.30 7.98
CA GLU A 75 -0.53 20.33 7.39
C GLU A 75 -1.74 19.69 6.69
N GLN A 76 -2.89 20.32 6.87
CA GLN A 76 -4.13 19.91 6.23
C GLN A 76 -4.15 20.51 4.82
N ILE A 77 -4.08 19.63 3.83
CA ILE A 77 -4.12 19.99 2.42
C ILE A 77 -5.22 19.20 1.73
N ASP A 78 -5.75 19.77 0.65
CA ASP A 78 -6.74 19.07 -0.17
C ASP A 78 -6.13 17.83 -0.83
N HIS A 79 -6.96 16.80 -0.96
CA HIS A 79 -6.59 15.52 -1.54
C HIS A 79 -7.33 15.32 -2.86
N PRO A 80 -6.86 15.90 -3.98
CA PRO A 80 -7.56 15.80 -5.27
C PRO A 80 -7.73 14.35 -5.73
N TRP A 81 -6.82 13.47 -5.32
CA TRP A 81 -6.86 12.04 -5.65
C TRP A 81 -8.00 11.26 -4.98
N LEU A 82 -8.67 11.80 -3.94
CA LEU A 82 -9.84 11.14 -3.34
C LEU A 82 -11.04 11.08 -4.30
N ASN A 83 -11.15 12.07 -5.19
CA ASN A 83 -12.22 12.14 -6.19
C ASN A 83 -11.76 11.66 -7.57
N ALA A 84 -10.57 11.09 -7.68
CA ALA A 84 -9.97 10.65 -8.94
C ALA A 84 -10.35 9.21 -9.29
N GLN A 85 -11.63 8.85 -9.11
CA GLN A 85 -12.12 7.52 -9.47
C GLN A 85 -12.01 7.33 -11.00
N PRO A 86 -11.35 6.25 -11.47
CA PRO A 86 -11.19 6.00 -12.90
C PRO A 86 -12.55 5.68 -13.54
N LYS A 87 -12.72 6.11 -14.79
CA LYS A 87 -13.89 5.79 -15.60
C LYS A 87 -13.61 4.59 -16.51
N PRO A 88 -14.65 3.85 -16.94
CA PRO A 88 -14.47 2.76 -17.89
C PRO A 88 -13.79 3.29 -19.16
N SER A 89 -12.81 2.55 -19.68
CA SER A 89 -12.10 2.93 -20.92
C SER A 89 -13.06 2.97 -22.11
N MET A 90 -14.08 2.10 -22.07
CA MET A 90 -15.12 1.95 -23.07
C MET A 90 -16.47 1.68 -22.42
N ASP A 91 -17.53 1.80 -23.20
CA ASP A 91 -18.86 1.37 -22.76
C ASP A 91 -18.83 -0.12 -22.37
N PRO A 92 -19.38 -0.52 -21.21
CA PRO A 92 -19.35 -1.91 -20.75
C PRO A 92 -19.91 -2.91 -21.76
N THR A 93 -20.92 -2.53 -22.56
CA THR A 93 -21.50 -3.40 -23.59
C THR A 93 -20.51 -3.66 -24.73
N PHE A 94 -19.78 -2.62 -25.14
CA PHE A 94 -18.74 -2.74 -26.15
C PHE A 94 -17.53 -3.52 -25.63
N ALA A 95 -17.13 -3.28 -24.38
CA ALA A 95 -16.05 -4.03 -23.73
C ALA A 95 -16.33 -5.54 -23.71
N ARG A 96 -17.57 -5.96 -23.39
CA ARG A 96 -18.00 -7.37 -23.47
C ARG A 96 -17.85 -7.94 -24.89
N HIS A 97 -18.26 -7.18 -25.91
CA HIS A 97 -18.11 -7.59 -27.30
C HIS A 97 -16.64 -7.70 -27.73
N ALA A 98 -15.79 -6.74 -27.33
CA ALA A 98 -14.36 -6.73 -27.64
C ALA A 98 -13.61 -7.89 -26.97
N LEU A 99 -13.95 -8.21 -25.71
CA LEU A 99 -13.43 -9.37 -24.99
C LEU A 99 -13.78 -10.68 -25.70
N ASN A 100 -15.04 -10.86 -26.12
CA ASN A 100 -15.47 -12.03 -26.90
C ASN A 100 -14.77 -12.12 -28.27
N ALA A 101 -14.35 -11.00 -28.83
CA ALA A 101 -13.59 -10.92 -30.07
C ALA A 101 -12.06 -11.06 -29.88
N GLY A 102 -11.57 -11.21 -28.65
CA GLY A 102 -10.15 -11.35 -28.34
C GLY A 102 -9.33 -10.06 -28.45
N GLN A 103 -9.97 -8.89 -28.37
CA GLN A 103 -9.28 -7.59 -28.32
C GLN A 103 -9.15 -7.10 -26.87
N TYR A 104 -7.92 -6.87 -26.44
CA TYR A 104 -7.60 -6.40 -25.09
C TYR A 104 -7.06 -4.97 -25.13
N PHE A 105 -7.64 -4.10 -24.31
CA PHE A 105 -7.20 -2.72 -24.16
C PHE A 105 -6.78 -2.52 -22.71
N TYR A 106 -5.52 -2.11 -22.51
CA TYR A 106 -4.96 -1.84 -21.18
C TYR A 106 -4.79 -0.34 -21.01
N CYS A 107 -5.44 0.23 -20.00
CA CYS A 107 -5.20 1.59 -19.55
C CYS A 107 -5.06 1.58 -18.02
N GLN A 108 -3.98 2.15 -17.49
CA GLN A 108 -3.77 2.22 -16.03
C GLN A 108 -4.72 3.22 -15.35
N GLU A 109 -5.31 4.11 -16.14
CA GLU A 109 -6.25 5.14 -15.67
C GLU A 109 -7.71 4.72 -15.82
N SER A 110 -7.99 3.49 -16.26
CA SER A 110 -9.34 3.00 -16.50
C SER A 110 -9.83 2.05 -15.41
N THR A 111 -11.15 1.90 -15.29
CA THR A 111 -11.81 1.10 -14.24
C THR A 111 -11.47 -0.40 -14.33
N GLU A 112 -10.97 -0.89 -15.45
CA GLU A 112 -10.52 -2.28 -15.63
C GLU A 112 -9.23 -2.58 -14.86
N PHE A 113 -8.45 -1.56 -14.49
CA PHE A 113 -7.18 -1.73 -13.79
C PHE A 113 -7.38 -1.91 -12.27
N ALA A 114 -7.25 -3.15 -11.78
CA ALA A 114 -7.40 -3.46 -10.36
C ALA A 114 -6.16 -3.15 -9.50
N GLY A 115 -4.98 -3.01 -10.10
CA GLY A 115 -3.74 -2.69 -9.40
C GLY A 115 -2.51 -3.41 -9.96
N THR A 116 -1.36 -3.19 -9.32
CA THR A 116 -0.08 -3.80 -9.72
C THR A 116 0.66 -4.37 -8.52
N TYR A 117 1.45 -5.42 -8.75
CA TYR A 117 2.34 -5.99 -7.76
C TYR A 117 3.78 -5.59 -8.07
N VAL A 118 4.43 -4.92 -7.12
CA VAL A 118 5.85 -4.55 -7.22
C VAL A 118 6.59 -5.11 -6.01
N SER A 119 7.78 -5.65 -6.24
CA SER A 119 8.65 -6.19 -5.18
C SER A 119 10.05 -5.60 -5.30
N LEU A 120 10.54 -5.01 -4.22
CA LEU A 120 11.93 -4.56 -4.13
C LEU A 120 12.82 -5.68 -3.60
N PRO A 121 14.02 -5.89 -4.20
CA PRO A 121 14.98 -6.85 -3.69
C PRO A 121 15.30 -6.55 -2.22
N LYS A 122 15.03 -7.52 -1.36
CA LYS A 122 15.48 -7.48 0.03
C LYS A 122 17.00 -7.63 -0.04
N GLY A 123 17.75 -6.58 0.25
CA GLY A 123 19.22 -6.51 0.18
C GLY A 123 19.98 -7.44 1.13
N ILE A 124 19.42 -8.60 1.46
CA ILE A 124 20.11 -9.70 2.11
C ILE A 124 20.95 -10.37 1.03
N THR A 125 22.19 -9.92 0.87
CA THR A 125 23.22 -10.80 0.32
C THR A 125 23.41 -11.91 1.34
N LEU A 126 22.70 -13.02 1.17
CA LEU A 126 23.11 -14.25 1.83
C LEU A 126 24.53 -14.52 1.31
N VAL A 127 25.52 -14.59 2.21
CA VAL A 127 26.81 -15.21 1.88
C VAL A 127 26.48 -16.69 1.70
N LEU A 128 26.02 -17.03 0.50
CA LEU A 128 25.71 -18.39 0.09
C LEU A 128 27.05 -19.08 -0.13
N ASN A 129 27.30 -20.17 0.59
CA ASN A 129 28.40 -21.06 0.24
C ASN A 129 28.06 -21.77 -1.07
N GLU A 130 29.07 -22.27 -1.80
CA GLU A 130 28.85 -23.13 -2.97
C GLU A 130 27.95 -24.33 -2.57
N GLY A 131 26.69 -24.29 -2.99
CA GLY A 131 25.68 -25.30 -2.66
C GLY A 131 24.40 -24.76 -2.00
N ASP A 132 24.38 -23.53 -1.50
CA ASP A 132 23.18 -22.98 -0.86
C ASP A 132 22.11 -22.59 -1.89
N ALA A 133 20.93 -23.20 -1.76
CA ALA A 133 19.79 -22.95 -2.65
C ALA A 133 19.31 -21.50 -2.55
N LYS A 134 19.13 -20.82 -3.69
CA LYS A 134 18.48 -19.49 -3.77
C LYS A 134 17.14 -19.54 -3.03
N LYS A 135 16.99 -18.75 -1.96
CA LYS A 135 15.77 -18.70 -1.16
C LYS A 135 14.62 -18.13 -2.01
N LYS A 136 13.69 -18.99 -2.44
CA LYS A 136 12.47 -18.55 -3.14
C LYS A 136 11.59 -17.75 -2.17
N SER A 137 11.15 -16.56 -2.59
CA SER A 137 10.16 -15.78 -1.83
C SER A 137 8.75 -16.09 -2.34
N LYS A 138 7.80 -16.26 -1.42
CA LYS A 138 6.36 -16.30 -1.72
C LYS A 138 5.75 -14.96 -1.33
N SER A 139 4.76 -14.50 -2.08
CA SER A 139 4.04 -13.25 -1.83
C SER A 139 2.59 -13.38 -2.30
N THR A 140 1.71 -12.62 -1.66
CA THR A 140 0.27 -12.62 -1.95
C THR A 140 -0.16 -11.17 -2.17
N ILE A 141 -0.94 -10.92 -3.23
CA ILE A 141 -1.60 -9.64 -3.49
C ILE A 141 -3.09 -9.77 -3.17
N LYS A 142 -3.67 -8.74 -2.56
CA LYS A 142 -5.11 -8.63 -2.29
C LYS A 142 -5.61 -7.37 -3.00
N LEU A 143 -6.69 -7.50 -3.77
CA LEU A 143 -7.30 -6.41 -4.53
C LEU A 143 -8.76 -6.30 -4.13
N GLY A 144 -9.21 -5.08 -3.79
CA GLY A 144 -10.62 -4.78 -3.58
C GLY A 144 -11.25 -4.45 -4.93
N ILE A 145 -12.18 -5.27 -5.40
CA ILE A 145 -12.75 -5.15 -6.75
C ILE A 145 -14.20 -4.65 -6.76
N SER A 146 -14.81 -4.41 -5.59
CA SER A 146 -16.23 -4.03 -5.51
C SER A 146 -16.58 -2.80 -6.36
N GLU A 147 -15.80 -1.72 -6.23
CA GLU A 147 -16.01 -0.50 -7.02
C GLU A 147 -15.74 -0.71 -8.52
N LEU A 148 -14.84 -1.64 -8.88
CA LEU A 148 -14.56 -1.97 -10.27
C LEU A 148 -15.74 -2.71 -10.90
N LEU A 149 -16.34 -3.64 -10.16
CA LEU A 149 -17.52 -4.39 -10.60
C LEU A 149 -18.73 -3.46 -10.76
N ASP A 150 -18.92 -2.50 -9.83
CA ASP A 150 -19.94 -1.46 -9.94
C ASP A 150 -19.73 -0.62 -11.21
N GLY A 151 -18.51 -0.13 -11.43
CA GLY A 151 -18.18 0.73 -12.57
C GLY A 151 -18.29 0.02 -13.93
N LEU A 152 -18.04 -1.30 -13.96
CA LEU A 152 -18.16 -2.13 -15.16
C LEU A 152 -19.54 -2.77 -15.33
N GLN A 153 -20.49 -2.51 -14.41
CA GLN A 153 -21.82 -3.13 -14.42
C GLN A 153 -21.76 -4.67 -14.45
N ALA A 154 -20.78 -5.24 -13.74
CA ALA A 154 -20.46 -6.66 -13.73
C ALA A 154 -20.88 -7.37 -12.42
N ASN A 155 -21.61 -6.69 -11.53
CA ASN A 155 -22.03 -7.23 -10.23
C ASN A 155 -22.95 -8.46 -10.32
N GLU A 156 -23.71 -8.56 -11.40
CA GLU A 156 -24.67 -9.64 -11.63
C GLU A 156 -24.09 -10.78 -12.50
N GLU A 157 -22.83 -10.65 -12.94
CA GLU A 157 -22.19 -11.68 -13.76
C GLU A 157 -21.77 -12.90 -12.92
N GLU A 158 -21.98 -14.09 -13.47
CA GLU A 158 -21.62 -15.37 -12.81
C GLU A 158 -20.09 -15.57 -12.73
N SER A 159 -19.33 -14.93 -13.62
CA SER A 159 -17.88 -15.06 -13.70
C SER A 159 -17.24 -13.81 -14.31
N ILE A 160 -16.04 -13.47 -13.85
CA ILE A 160 -15.23 -12.35 -14.36
C ILE A 160 -13.89 -12.84 -14.90
N TRP A 161 -13.34 -12.10 -15.86
CA TRP A 161 -11.99 -12.34 -16.38
C TRP A 161 -10.97 -11.55 -15.57
N VAL A 162 -9.88 -12.21 -15.14
CA VAL A 162 -8.77 -11.64 -14.35
C VAL A 162 -7.46 -11.81 -15.10
#